data_AF-A0A7C3R3S9-F1
#
_entry.id   AF-A0A7C3R3S9-F1
#
_cell.length_a   1.000
_cell.length_b   1.000
_cell.length_c   1.000
_cell.angle_alpha   90.00
_cell.angle_beta   90.00
_cell.angle_gamma   90.00
#
_symmetry.space_group_name_H-M   'P 1'
#
loop_
_entity.id
_entity.type
_entity.pdbx_description
1 polymer ?
#
loop_
_entity_poly.entity_id
_entity_poly.type
_entity_poly.pdbx_seq_one_letter_code
_entity_poly.pdbx_strand_id
1 'polypeptide(L)' 'MQIKICDSIAEIAKDDWNGLVVDNNPFLKHEFLYALEKHNCVGER' A
#
# COMPACT_ATOMS: atom_id res chain seq x y z
N MET A 1 -10.85 -6.77 -19.39
CA MET A 1 -9.86 -6.16 -18.47
C MET A 1 -10.53 -4.96 -17.82
N GLN A 2 -10.67 -4.95 -16.50
CA GLN A 2 -11.29 -3.86 -15.75
C GLN A 2 -10.19 -3.13 -14.98
N ILE A 3 -10.18 -1.80 -15.06
CA ILE A 3 -9.25 -0.95 -14.32
C ILE A 3 -10.06 -0.22 -13.26
N LYS A 4 -9.57 -0.20 -12.03
CA LYS A 4 -10.13 0.55 -10.90
C LYS A 4 -9.05 1.50 -10.38
N ILE A 5 -9.44 2.73 -10.08
CA ILE A 5 -8.62 3.66 -9.29
C ILE A 5 -8.94 3.37 -7.82
N CYS A 6 -7.91 3.13 -7.02
CA CYS A 6 -8.02 2.98 -5.56
C CYS A 6 -7.47 4.26 -4.92
N ASP A 7 -8.22 4.85 -4.00
CA ASP A 7 -7.85 6.09 -3.30
C ASP A 7 -7.03 5.79 -2.04
N SER A 8 -7.07 4.56 -1.55
CA SER A 8 -6.31 4.10 -0.39
C SER A 8 -5.69 2.74 -0.63
N ILE A 9 -4.50 2.52 -0.07
CA ILE A 9 -3.87 1.19 -0.09
C ILE A 9 -4.66 0.14 0.71
N ALA A 10 -5.53 0.58 1.63
CA ALA A 10 -6.41 -0.29 2.39
C ALA A 10 -7.46 -1.01 1.51
N GLU A 11 -7.71 -0.52 0.30
CA GLU A 11 -8.62 -1.14 -0.67
C GLU A 11 -8.01 -2.36 -1.39
N ILE A 12 -6.70 -2.57 -1.24
CA ILE A 12 -5.96 -3.68 -1.85
C ILE A 12 -5.65 -4.70 -0.75
N ALA A 13 -5.88 -5.99 -1.04
CA ALA A 13 -5.55 -7.05 -0.11
C ALA A 13 -4.03 -7.11 0.12
N LYS A 14 -3.63 -7.37 1.37
CA LYS A 14 -2.22 -7.39 1.77
C LYS A 14 -1.39 -8.39 0.98
N ASP A 15 -1.93 -9.59 0.81
CA ASP A 15 -1.22 -10.69 0.14
C ASP A 15 -1.01 -10.38 -1.34
N ASP A 16 -2.01 -9.78 -2.00
CA ASP A 16 -1.92 -9.36 -3.40
C ASP A 16 -0.84 -8.29 -3.59
N TRP A 17 -0.80 -7.28 -2.73
CA TRP A 17 0.22 -6.24 -2.78
C TRP A 17 1.61 -6.78 -2.43
N ASN A 18 1.72 -7.52 -1.32
CA ASN A 18 2.99 -8.04 -0.83
C ASN A 18 3.60 -9.08 -1.78
N GLY A 19 2.80 -9.75 -2.61
CA GLY A 19 3.25 -10.62 -3.70
C GLY A 19 3.97 -9.88 -4.83
N LEU A 20 3.76 -8.57 -4.99
CA LEU A 20 4.47 -7.72 -5.95
C LEU A 20 5.81 -7.20 -5.43
N VAL A 21 6.05 -7.30 -4.12
CA VAL A 21 7.25 -6.74 -3.46
C VAL A 21 8.44 -7.67 -3.69
N VAL A 22 9.32 -7.27 -4.60
CA VAL A 22 10.60 -7.94 -4.87
C VAL A 22 11.57 -7.73 -3.70
N ASP A 23 12.44 -8.71 -3.47
CA ASP A 23 13.49 -8.71 -2.43
C ASP A 23 12.98 -8.53 -0.99
N ASN A 24 11.68 -8.70 -0.76
CA ASN A 24 11.04 -8.57 0.54
C ASN A 24 11.30 -7.20 1.22
N ASN A 25 11.44 -6.12 0.43
CA ASN A 25 11.74 -4.79 0.94
C ASN A 25 10.66 -4.31 1.94
N PRO A 26 11.01 -4.06 3.21
CA PRO A 26 10.03 -3.72 4.25
C PRO A 26 9.32 -2.38 4.00
N PHE A 27 9.97 -1.44 3.31
CA PHE A 27 9.39 -0.11 3.03
C PHE A 27 8.37 -0.13 1.89
N LEU A 28 8.28 -1.25 1.15
CA LEU A 28 7.29 -1.46 0.10
C LEU A 28 6.15 -2.37 0.54
N LYS A 29 6.21 -2.93 1.76
CA LYS A 29 5.16 -3.79 2.30
C LYS A 29 3.88 -3.01 2.55
N HIS A 30 2.75 -3.69 2.34
CA HIS A 30 1.41 -3.15 2.55
C HIS A 30 1.28 -2.50 3.92
N GLU A 31 1.76 -3.18 4.96
CA GLU A 31 1.63 -2.75 6.34
C GLU A 31 2.36 -1.44 6.62
N PHE A 32 3.53 -1.25 6.01
CA PHE A 32 4.31 -0.03 6.17
C PHE A 32 3.60 1.16 5.51
N LEU A 33 3.18 1.00 4.26
CA LEU A 33 2.49 2.03 3.49
C LEU A 33 1.12 2.37 4.11
N TYR A 34 0.37 1.37 4.55
CA TYR A 34 -0.90 1.55 5.24
C TYR A 34 -0.72 2.32 6.56
N ALA A 35 0.36 2.06 7.31
CA ALA A 35 0.65 2.81 8.52
C ALA A 35 0.94 4.29 8.20
N LEU A 36 1.73 4.58 7.16
CA LEU A 36 1.99 5.96 6.74
C LEU A 36 0.69 6.68 6.37
N GLU A 37 -0.18 6.06 5.57
CA GLU A 37 -1.45 6.64 5.16
C GLU A 37 -2.37 6.89 6.37
N LYS A 38 -2.56 5.88 7.22
CA LYS A 38 -3.41 5.95 8.42
C LYS A 38 -2.95 7.03 9.41
N HIS A 39 -1.64 7.25 9.51
CA HIS A 39 -1.06 8.24 10.42
C HIS A 39 -0.84 9.62 9.76
N ASN A 40 -1.32 9.83 8.52
CA ASN A 40 -1.18 11.07 7.76
C ASN A 40 0.29 11.47 7.52
N CYS A 41 1.15 10.49 7.26
CA CYS A 41 2.58 10.67 7.00
C CYS A 41 2.94 10.62 5.50
N VAL A 42 1.95 10.61 4.59
CA VAL A 42 2.13 10.48 3.14
C VAL A 42 2.06 11.81 2.36
N GLY A 43 1.85 12.94 3.04
CA GLY A 43 1.70 14.24 2.38
C GLY A 43 1.56 15.41 3.34
N GLU A 44 1.30 16.59 2.78
CA GLU A 44 1.10 17.84 3.52
C GLU A 44 -0.33 17.92 4.08
N ARG A 45 -0.50 18.70 5.15
CA ARG A 45 -1.80 18.91 5.83
C ARG A 45 -2.50 20.17 5.34
#